data_AF-A0A135LHT8-F1
#
_entry.id   AF-A0A135LHT8-F1
#
_cell.length_a   1.000
_cell.length_b   1.000
_cell.length_c   1.000
_cell.angle_alpha   90.00
_cell.angle_beta   90.00
_cell.angle_gamma   90.00
#
_symmetry.space_group_name_H-M   'P 1'
#
loop_
_entity.id
_entity.type
_entity.pdbx_description
1 polymer ?
#
loop_
_entity_poly.entity_id
_entity_poly.type
_entity_poly.pdbx_seq_one_letter_code
_entity_poly.pdbx_strand_id
1 'polypeptide(L)'
;MRVLEFGVLANLAISVSGFSVGRTNQARGESASSTVPPSSSPTSDAWKTLECSAVQGDAKAQWEAAGANAAWNTTMSSWMQNRKGGLSQFVSSFLHGPQYMRCSDIATENRCSQPVECKDATIPAGALILNGFAGIHQLHASVFQAIGNVQADVSNDVGSFTSTFAPQPPKETGVTLKNIFDSMALVISLGSAAVFNIAMKQVENVVAKAMVADALAASMGAVGAFYKTNMRGAIEGLQVQNTIDSYLGETMNAWKGIESDYLDDLFSDKNTDTNTLYNMINNGAMGEIMNTLDLNDTSNDVKKILYGQMIPYAWSVSQDNVHPFIWRTEEPCDGTTTTVPESTYDLIGLRSLPPKVNACFDGKLHYLLNAHPTEHGQHLVTELPGGDHLTMDGSRWGGIIIEDIIESSVSGWLQNKGQNGYPGMNTDNIVSTFGKDVPSVRTAGFFQLPVCTDGILTLDTIQKAEAREGNQKYFKDSPYYPCPDPNGYNIKGTNIHVPYHGCIVINESKLCAGPLGGGSYNVRDSNKANSTATIYSKFNGDDKANSKVTPGCKLNAQWPRDWADLDFNDDCLEDRNGYYKLCCDDTTVNQDLVTNPYAI
;
A
#
# COMPACT_ATOMS: atom_id res chain seq x y z
N MET A 1 15.03 -31.04 -15.05
CA MET A 1 16.33 -30.81 -15.73
C MET A 1 17.16 -29.91 -14.82
N ARG A 2 18.48 -30.12 -14.75
CA ARG A 2 19.37 -29.72 -13.63
C ARG A 2 19.54 -28.19 -13.42
N VAL A 3 19.63 -27.86 -12.13
CA VAL A 3 20.38 -26.80 -11.41
C VAL A 3 21.47 -26.07 -12.23
N LEU A 4 21.51 -24.72 -12.18
CA LEU A 4 22.65 -23.90 -11.69
C LEU A 4 22.41 -22.36 -11.77
N GLU A 5 22.77 -21.71 -10.66
CA GLU A 5 23.31 -20.35 -10.44
C GLU A 5 22.56 -19.08 -10.89
N PHE A 6 22.18 -18.27 -9.89
CA PHE A 6 22.75 -16.93 -9.69
C PHE A 6 22.68 -16.54 -8.20
N GLY A 7 23.79 -16.70 -7.50
CA GLY A 7 24.12 -15.91 -6.31
C GLY A 7 25.27 -14.98 -6.68
N VAL A 8 25.14 -13.69 -6.39
CA VAL A 8 26.19 -12.70 -6.02
C VAL A 8 25.49 -11.34 -5.98
N LEU A 9 25.24 -10.83 -4.76
CA LEU A 9 25.42 -9.44 -4.31
C LEU A 9 24.83 -9.29 -2.89
N ALA A 10 25.44 -9.99 -1.94
CA ALA A 10 25.31 -9.69 -0.51
C ALA A 10 26.72 -9.34 -0.03
N ASN A 11 27.02 -8.04 0.08
CA ASN A 11 28.08 -7.48 0.91
C ASN A 11 28.05 -5.95 0.79
N LEU A 12 27.32 -5.31 1.71
CA LEU A 12 27.62 -3.95 2.14
C LEU A 12 27.50 -3.93 3.66
N ALA A 13 28.62 -4.29 4.29
CA ALA A 13 28.88 -4.02 5.69
C ALA A 13 28.95 -2.49 5.87
N ILE A 14 28.00 -1.92 6.61
CA ILE A 14 28.16 -0.58 7.16
C ILE A 14 28.93 -0.74 8.47
N SER A 15 30.21 -0.37 8.42
CA SER A 15 31.04 -0.19 9.60
C SER A 15 30.54 1.03 10.38
N VAL A 16 30.16 0.83 11.64
CA VAL A 16 29.95 1.94 12.57
C VAL A 16 31.26 2.17 13.31
N SER A 17 32.09 3.05 12.77
CA SER A 17 33.27 3.57 13.45
C SER A 17 32.90 4.86 14.17
N GLY A 18 33.09 4.87 15.49
CA GLY A 18 33.63 6.04 16.20
C GLY A 18 32.64 6.98 16.88
N PHE A 19 32.35 6.72 18.15
CA PHE A 19 32.32 7.78 19.16
C PHE A 19 32.96 7.27 20.46
N SER A 20 34.26 7.54 20.61
CA SER A 20 35.00 7.41 21.85
C SER A 20 34.78 8.65 22.70
N VAL A 21 33.95 8.53 23.75
CA VAL A 21 33.94 9.50 24.85
C VAL A 21 34.87 8.99 25.92
N GLY A 22 36.05 9.62 26.00
CA GLY A 22 37.01 9.40 27.07
C GLY A 22 36.48 9.89 28.41
N ARG A 23 36.47 9.00 29.40
CA ARG A 23 36.60 9.37 30.81
C ARG A 23 37.65 8.47 31.45
N THR A 24 38.83 9.04 31.62
CA THR A 24 39.85 8.58 32.57
C THR A 24 39.31 8.71 33.98
N ASN A 25 39.32 7.60 34.74
CA ASN A 25 39.66 7.62 36.16
C ASN A 25 40.19 6.24 36.56
N GLN A 26 41.47 6.25 36.92
CA GLN A 26 42.24 5.12 37.41
C GLN A 26 42.17 5.16 38.94
N ALA A 27 41.65 4.11 39.56
CA ALA A 27 41.90 3.81 40.96
C ALA A 27 42.01 2.29 41.16
N ARG A 28 42.97 1.94 42.00
CA ARG A 28 43.65 0.66 42.20
C ARG A 28 43.05 -0.09 43.40
N GLY A 29 42.94 -1.42 43.37
CA GLY A 29 42.69 -2.22 44.59
C GLY A 29 42.08 -3.62 44.41
N GLU A 30 42.95 -4.62 44.30
CA GLU A 30 42.93 -5.96 44.93
C GLU A 30 41.73 -6.94 44.93
N SER A 31 42.08 -8.19 44.57
CA SER A 31 41.66 -9.49 45.13
C SER A 31 40.36 -10.19 44.67
N ALA A 32 40.59 -11.20 43.82
CA ALA A 32 39.94 -12.51 43.70
C ALA A 32 38.65 -12.82 44.50
N SER A 33 37.61 -13.22 43.76
CA SER A 33 36.76 -14.36 44.14
C SER A 33 36.21 -15.04 42.87
N SER A 34 36.26 -16.36 42.87
CA SER A 34 35.93 -17.26 41.78
C SER A 34 34.46 -17.16 41.33
N THR A 35 34.23 -16.90 40.05
CA THR A 35 32.95 -17.18 39.39
C THR A 35 33.19 -18.06 38.17
N VAL A 36 32.47 -19.17 38.19
CA VAL A 36 32.36 -20.22 37.17
C VAL A 36 32.31 -19.64 35.75
N PRO A 37 33.00 -20.25 34.75
CA PRO A 37 32.93 -19.78 33.36
C PRO A 37 31.48 -19.84 32.85
N PRO A 38 31.02 -18.90 32.03
CA PRO A 38 29.69 -18.99 31.43
C PRO A 38 29.60 -20.28 30.63
N SER A 39 28.55 -21.05 30.92
CA SER A 39 28.33 -22.38 30.36
C SER A 39 28.35 -22.35 28.84
N SER A 40 29.15 -23.25 28.29
CA SER A 40 29.10 -23.67 26.88
C SER A 40 27.66 -23.77 26.39
N SER A 41 27.39 -23.20 25.21
CA SER A 41 26.16 -23.41 24.46
C SER A 41 25.74 -24.88 24.52
N PRO A 42 24.46 -25.18 24.83
CA PRO A 42 24.05 -26.56 25.06
C PRO A 42 24.31 -27.42 23.81
N THR A 43 24.73 -28.68 24.02
CA THR A 43 24.76 -29.71 22.97
C THR A 43 23.38 -29.80 22.29
N SER A 44 23.34 -30.30 21.04
CA SER A 44 22.16 -30.19 20.14
C SER A 44 20.82 -30.66 20.71
N ASP A 45 20.82 -31.45 21.79
CA ASP A 45 19.64 -32.04 22.43
C ASP A 45 19.42 -31.61 23.89
N ALA A 46 20.32 -30.83 24.49
CA ALA A 46 20.21 -30.45 25.91
C ALA A 46 18.97 -29.59 26.23
N TRP A 47 18.38 -28.95 25.21
CA TRP A 47 17.11 -28.23 25.32
C TRP A 47 15.92 -29.16 25.67
N LYS A 48 16.00 -30.46 25.36
CA LYS A 48 14.92 -31.44 25.62
C LYS A 48 14.69 -31.74 27.10
N THR A 49 15.68 -31.50 27.94
CA THR A 49 15.67 -31.81 29.38
C THR A 49 15.75 -30.56 30.24
N LEU A 50 15.60 -29.38 29.64
CA LEU A 50 15.66 -28.12 30.36
C LEU A 50 14.33 -27.85 31.05
N GLU A 51 14.37 -27.41 32.30
CA GLU A 51 13.18 -27.04 33.07
C GLU A 51 12.83 -25.56 32.85
N CYS A 52 11.53 -25.24 32.87
CA CYS A 52 11.03 -23.87 32.70
C CYS A 52 11.57 -22.84 33.68
N SER A 53 11.92 -23.27 34.91
CA SER A 53 12.54 -22.38 35.90
C SER A 53 13.97 -21.97 35.54
N ALA A 54 14.63 -22.68 34.63
CA ALA A 54 16.05 -22.47 34.28
C ALA A 54 16.26 -21.33 33.27
N VAL A 55 15.20 -20.80 32.67
CA VAL A 55 15.26 -19.76 31.64
C VAL A 55 14.81 -18.43 32.25
N GLN A 56 15.65 -17.41 32.17
CA GLN A 56 15.43 -16.08 32.77
C GLN A 56 15.98 -14.99 31.85
N GLY A 57 15.53 -13.75 32.04
CA GLY A 57 15.99 -12.58 31.28
C GLY A 57 14.94 -12.09 30.27
N ASP A 58 15.39 -11.26 29.34
CA ASP A 58 14.56 -10.78 28.22
C ASP A 58 14.34 -11.86 27.16
N ALA A 59 13.43 -11.63 26.21
CA ALA A 59 13.06 -12.60 25.17
C ALA A 59 14.26 -13.23 24.44
N LYS A 60 15.29 -12.43 24.15
CA LYS A 60 16.51 -12.91 23.48
C LYS A 60 17.31 -13.83 24.38
N ALA A 61 17.58 -13.41 25.62
CA ALA A 61 18.29 -14.22 26.58
C ALA A 61 17.55 -15.53 26.87
N GLN A 62 16.22 -15.48 26.95
CA GLN A 62 15.39 -16.67 27.12
C GLN A 62 15.50 -17.62 25.91
N TRP A 63 15.44 -17.09 24.68
CA TRP A 63 15.59 -17.85 23.44
C TRP A 63 16.93 -18.58 23.35
N GLU A 64 18.02 -17.89 23.68
CA GLU A 64 19.37 -18.44 23.68
C GLU A 64 19.55 -19.49 24.79
N ALA A 65 19.15 -19.17 26.03
CA ALA A 65 19.28 -20.07 27.19
C ALA A 65 18.42 -21.33 27.06
N ALA A 66 17.24 -21.22 26.44
CA ALA A 66 16.37 -22.37 26.16
C ALA A 66 16.92 -23.30 25.07
N GLY A 67 17.93 -22.87 24.29
CA GLY A 67 18.41 -23.61 23.13
C GLY A 67 17.39 -23.64 21.98
N ALA A 68 16.58 -22.59 21.83
CA ALA A 68 15.47 -22.55 20.89
C ALA A 68 15.90 -22.76 19.41
N ASN A 69 17.10 -22.29 19.03
CA ASN A 69 17.65 -22.56 17.69
C ASN A 69 17.84 -24.06 17.41
N ALA A 70 18.36 -24.81 18.39
CA ALA A 70 18.57 -26.24 18.26
C ALA A 70 17.24 -27.00 18.24
N ALA A 71 16.28 -26.58 19.09
CA ALA A 71 14.93 -27.11 19.11
C ALA A 71 14.21 -26.91 17.77
N TRP A 72 14.27 -25.70 17.21
CA TRP A 72 13.71 -25.36 15.91
C TRP A 72 14.28 -26.24 14.79
N ASN A 73 15.60 -26.28 14.67
CA ASN A 73 16.28 -27.05 13.61
C ASN A 73 15.96 -28.54 13.70
N THR A 74 15.91 -29.09 14.90
CA THR A 74 15.57 -30.51 15.14
C THR A 74 14.12 -30.79 14.76
N THR A 75 13.21 -29.92 15.18
CA THR A 75 11.77 -30.03 14.89
C THR A 75 11.52 -29.93 13.40
N MET A 76 12.12 -28.94 12.71
CA MET A 76 11.94 -28.79 11.25
C MET A 76 12.57 -29.94 10.48
N SER A 77 13.72 -30.47 10.92
CA SER A 77 14.30 -31.66 10.30
C SER A 77 13.36 -32.88 10.37
N SER A 78 12.62 -33.02 11.49
CA SER A 78 11.61 -34.07 11.63
C SER A 78 10.37 -33.81 10.80
N TRP A 79 9.88 -32.56 10.77
CA TRP A 79 8.75 -32.14 9.93
C TRP A 79 9.00 -32.45 8.45
N MET A 80 10.18 -32.09 7.94
CA MET A 80 10.55 -32.27 6.54
C MET A 80 10.56 -33.74 6.11
N GLN A 81 10.73 -34.69 7.05
CA GLN A 81 10.70 -36.12 6.77
C GLN A 81 9.27 -36.70 6.76
N ASN A 82 8.31 -36.04 7.42
CA ASN A 82 6.94 -36.54 7.58
C ASN A 82 5.93 -35.39 7.65
N ARG A 83 5.75 -34.68 6.53
CA ARG A 83 4.79 -33.59 6.40
C ARG A 83 3.36 -34.13 6.31
N LYS A 84 2.71 -34.28 7.46
CA LYS A 84 1.31 -34.67 7.56
C LYS A 84 0.59 -33.77 8.55
N GLY A 85 -0.55 -33.23 8.14
CA GLY A 85 -1.32 -32.27 8.94
C GLY A 85 -0.77 -30.85 8.84
N GLY A 86 -1.14 -29.98 9.78
CA GLY A 86 -0.62 -28.61 9.84
C GLY A 86 0.75 -28.54 10.54
N LEU A 87 1.65 -27.69 10.04
CA LEU A 87 2.96 -27.43 10.64
C LEU A 87 2.82 -26.99 12.10
N SER A 88 1.89 -26.08 12.40
CA SER A 88 1.65 -25.59 13.76
C SER A 88 1.27 -26.70 14.75
N GLN A 89 0.40 -27.62 14.32
CA GLN A 89 0.02 -28.78 15.13
C GLN A 89 1.19 -29.75 15.33
N PHE A 90 1.96 -30.00 14.26
CA PHE A 90 3.14 -30.85 14.32
C PHE A 90 4.18 -30.29 15.30
N VAL A 91 4.53 -29.01 15.17
CA VAL A 91 5.51 -28.34 16.05
C VAL A 91 5.05 -28.40 17.50
N SER A 92 3.78 -28.08 17.76
CA SER A 92 3.24 -28.16 19.11
C SER A 92 3.34 -29.57 19.68
N SER A 93 2.94 -30.59 18.93
CA SER A 93 3.06 -31.98 19.38
C SER A 93 4.51 -32.40 19.60
N PHE A 94 5.44 -32.00 18.72
CA PHE A 94 6.85 -32.37 18.81
C PHE A 94 7.54 -31.73 20.02
N LEU A 95 7.16 -30.50 20.35
CA LEU A 95 7.72 -29.72 21.46
C LEU A 95 6.90 -29.84 22.75
N HIS A 96 5.99 -30.81 22.82
CA HIS A 96 5.10 -31.08 23.96
C HIS A 96 4.26 -29.87 24.39
N GLY A 97 3.83 -29.06 23.44
CA GLY A 97 2.90 -27.96 23.63
C GLY A 97 1.42 -28.39 23.63
N PRO A 98 0.50 -27.41 23.65
CA PRO A 98 -0.93 -27.67 23.70
C PRO A 98 -1.45 -28.30 22.41
N GLN A 99 -2.46 -29.16 22.54
CA GLN A 99 -3.17 -29.73 21.40
C GLN A 99 -3.97 -28.66 20.65
N TYR A 100 -4.32 -28.92 19.39
CA TYR A 100 -5.18 -28.05 18.58
C TYR A 100 -4.62 -26.64 18.28
N MET A 101 -3.30 -26.47 18.26
CA MET A 101 -2.66 -25.26 17.71
C MET A 101 -2.77 -25.24 16.18
N ARG A 102 -3.87 -24.69 15.66
CA ARG A 102 -4.18 -24.60 14.22
C ARG A 102 -3.96 -23.17 13.75
N CYS A 103 -2.70 -22.73 13.70
CA CYS A 103 -2.40 -21.32 13.46
C CYS A 103 -2.75 -20.85 12.05
N SER A 104 -3.02 -21.78 11.11
CA SER A 104 -3.56 -21.51 9.78
C SER A 104 -5.05 -21.14 9.77
N ASP A 105 -5.80 -21.46 10.84
CA ASP A 105 -7.25 -21.26 10.89
C ASP A 105 -7.59 -20.02 11.74
N ILE A 106 -7.75 -18.88 11.07
CA ILE A 106 -8.11 -17.60 11.69
C ILE A 106 -9.61 -17.49 12.03
N ALA A 107 -10.44 -18.30 11.38
CA ALA A 107 -11.89 -18.18 11.44
C ALA A 107 -12.48 -18.91 12.65
N THR A 108 -11.77 -19.90 13.21
CA THR A 108 -12.23 -20.65 14.38
C THR A 108 -11.29 -20.49 15.57
N GLU A 109 -11.89 -20.43 16.75
CA GLU A 109 -11.14 -20.40 18.00
C GLU A 109 -10.25 -21.64 18.10
N ASN A 110 -8.97 -21.42 18.39
CA ASN A 110 -7.99 -22.48 18.52
C ASN A 110 -6.86 -22.05 19.46
N ARG A 111 -5.93 -22.96 19.76
CA ARG A 111 -4.87 -22.70 20.76
C ARG A 111 -3.78 -21.73 20.31
N CYS A 112 -3.79 -21.25 19.06
CA CYS A 112 -2.93 -20.15 18.62
C CYS A 112 -3.47 -18.77 19.02
N SER A 113 -4.69 -18.70 19.55
CA SER A 113 -5.27 -17.44 20.04
C SER A 113 -4.89 -17.13 21.50
N GLN A 114 -4.08 -17.96 22.16
CA GLN A 114 -3.71 -17.78 23.56
C GLN A 114 -2.20 -17.96 23.75
N PRO A 115 -1.58 -17.26 24.72
CA PRO A 115 -0.19 -17.50 25.10
C PRO A 115 0.03 -18.97 25.50
N VAL A 116 1.14 -19.53 25.07
CA VAL A 116 1.61 -20.84 25.51
C VAL A 116 2.50 -20.63 26.71
N GLU A 117 1.93 -20.84 27.90
CA GLU A 117 2.72 -20.80 29.11
C GLU A 117 3.74 -21.96 29.15
N CYS A 118 4.88 -21.75 29.80
CA CYS A 118 5.86 -22.83 29.98
C CYS A 118 5.32 -23.99 30.85
N LYS A 119 4.19 -23.82 31.55
CA LYS A 119 3.50 -24.97 32.19
C LYS A 119 2.70 -25.80 31.17
N ASP A 120 2.23 -25.16 30.09
CA ASP A 120 1.44 -25.78 29.03
C ASP A 120 2.34 -26.48 28.00
N ALA A 121 3.61 -26.08 27.90
CA ALA A 121 4.64 -26.75 27.12
C ALA A 121 5.73 -27.29 28.05
N THR A 122 6.01 -28.59 28.05
CA THR A 122 6.99 -29.15 29.01
C THR A 122 8.45 -28.73 28.76
N ILE A 123 8.70 -27.98 27.68
CA ILE A 123 10.03 -27.59 27.22
C ILE A 123 10.06 -26.07 27.01
N PRO A 124 11.03 -25.34 27.59
CA PRO A 124 11.09 -23.88 27.49
C PRO A 124 11.25 -23.37 26.06
N ALA A 125 12.08 -24.05 25.26
CA ALA A 125 12.21 -23.77 23.84
C ALA A 125 10.88 -23.93 23.09
N GLY A 126 10.08 -24.93 23.49
CA GLY A 126 8.75 -25.17 22.97
C GLY A 126 7.81 -23.99 23.23
N ALA A 127 7.74 -23.53 24.48
CA ALA A 127 6.92 -22.37 24.84
C ALA A 127 7.29 -21.13 24.01
N LEU A 128 8.58 -20.82 23.86
CA LEU A 128 9.04 -19.65 23.11
C LEU A 128 8.69 -19.73 21.61
N ILE A 129 8.95 -20.87 20.97
CA ILE A 129 8.62 -21.09 19.55
C ILE A 129 7.11 -20.99 19.32
N LEU A 130 6.30 -21.62 20.19
CA LEU A 130 4.85 -21.66 20.06
C LEU A 130 4.19 -20.32 20.37
N ASN A 131 4.74 -19.52 21.29
CA ASN A 131 4.33 -18.13 21.46
C ASN A 131 4.67 -17.29 20.21
N GLY A 132 5.78 -17.56 19.53
CA GLY A 132 6.06 -16.94 18.23
C GLY A 132 4.97 -17.26 17.19
N PHE A 133 4.50 -18.51 17.14
CA PHE A 133 3.39 -18.90 16.25
C PHE A 133 2.08 -18.21 16.61
N ALA A 134 1.76 -18.17 17.91
CA ALA A 134 0.56 -17.51 18.41
C ALA A 134 0.60 -15.98 18.20
N GLY A 135 1.77 -15.34 18.30
CA GLY A 135 1.98 -13.93 17.98
C GLY A 135 1.70 -13.59 16.52
N ILE A 136 2.24 -14.38 15.59
CA ILE A 136 1.95 -14.20 14.16
C ILE A 136 0.45 -14.39 13.89
N HIS A 137 -0.14 -15.47 14.43
CA HIS A 137 -1.57 -15.72 14.29
C HIS A 137 -2.41 -14.55 14.81
N GLN A 138 -2.10 -14.03 16.01
CA GLN A 138 -2.84 -12.94 16.62
C GLN A 138 -2.70 -11.61 15.88
N LEU A 139 -1.53 -11.35 15.31
CA LEU A 139 -1.31 -10.17 14.46
C LEU A 139 -2.26 -10.18 13.26
N HIS A 140 -2.31 -11.29 12.53
CA HIS A 140 -3.19 -11.45 11.39
C HIS A 140 -4.67 -11.55 11.79
N ALA A 141 -4.99 -12.20 12.91
CA ALA A 141 -6.35 -12.24 13.46
C ALA A 141 -6.88 -10.84 13.79
N SER A 142 -6.03 -9.99 14.34
CA SER A 142 -6.38 -8.59 14.63
C SER A 142 -6.67 -7.81 13.34
N VAL A 143 -5.90 -8.01 12.28
CA VAL A 143 -6.15 -7.40 10.96
C VAL A 143 -7.49 -7.89 10.40
N PHE A 144 -7.69 -9.21 10.38
CA PHE A 144 -8.91 -9.84 9.86
C PHE A 144 -10.17 -9.32 10.56
N GLN A 145 -10.11 -9.17 11.89
CA GLN A 145 -11.19 -8.62 12.69
C GLN A 145 -11.38 -7.12 12.44
N ALA A 146 -10.29 -6.34 12.37
CA ALA A 146 -10.34 -4.92 12.06
C ALA A 146 -11.00 -4.64 10.70
N ILE A 147 -10.67 -5.42 9.66
CA ILE A 147 -11.32 -5.33 8.35
C ILE A 147 -12.83 -5.58 8.48
N GLY A 148 -13.24 -6.59 9.26
CA GLY A 148 -14.64 -6.88 9.51
C GLY A 148 -15.38 -5.74 10.21
N ASN A 149 -14.76 -5.12 11.22
CA ASN A 149 -15.32 -3.96 11.92
C ASN A 149 -15.45 -2.75 10.98
N VAL A 150 -14.41 -2.46 10.21
CA VAL A 150 -14.40 -1.37 9.24
C VAL A 150 -15.45 -1.57 8.14
N GLN A 151 -15.61 -2.80 7.64
CA GLN A 151 -16.66 -3.13 6.68
C GLN A 151 -18.06 -2.84 7.25
N ALA A 152 -18.32 -3.25 8.49
CA ALA A 152 -19.60 -3.00 9.16
C ALA A 152 -19.86 -1.50 9.34
N ASP A 153 -18.85 -0.75 9.80
CA ASP A 153 -18.93 0.69 10.01
C ASP A 153 -19.22 1.44 8.71
N VAL A 154 -18.46 1.17 7.65
CA VAL A 154 -18.62 1.85 6.36
C VAL A 154 -19.97 1.51 5.74
N SER A 155 -20.44 0.26 5.87
CA SER A 155 -21.76 -0.13 5.38
C SER A 155 -22.89 0.66 6.08
N ASN A 156 -22.73 0.99 7.36
CA ASN A 156 -23.68 1.79 8.10
C ASN A 156 -23.62 3.29 7.71
N ASP A 157 -22.42 3.80 7.43
CA ASP A 157 -22.18 5.20 7.14
C ASP A 157 -22.38 5.56 5.65
N VAL A 158 -22.39 4.59 4.73
CA VAL A 158 -22.28 4.79 3.27
C VAL A 158 -23.27 5.82 2.72
N GLY A 159 -24.53 5.78 3.14
CA GLY A 159 -25.54 6.73 2.69
C GLY A 159 -25.22 8.17 3.10
N SER A 160 -24.82 8.36 4.36
CA SER A 160 -24.41 9.66 4.88
C SER A 160 -23.07 10.13 4.31
N PHE A 161 -22.16 9.20 4.03
CA PHE A 161 -20.88 9.46 3.37
C PHE A 161 -21.11 10.01 1.96
N THR A 162 -21.89 9.29 1.14
CA THR A 162 -22.22 9.72 -0.23
C THR A 162 -22.92 11.07 -0.24
N SER A 163 -23.91 11.31 0.63
CA SER A 163 -24.59 12.61 0.68
C SER A 163 -23.68 13.78 1.09
N THR A 164 -22.59 13.49 1.81
CA THR A 164 -21.66 14.50 2.33
C THR A 164 -20.58 14.86 1.31
N PHE A 165 -19.94 13.85 0.71
CA PHE A 165 -18.78 14.04 -0.17
C PHE A 165 -19.12 13.96 -1.67
N ALA A 166 -20.26 13.39 -2.04
CA ALA A 166 -20.71 13.27 -3.42
C ALA A 166 -22.20 13.66 -3.55
N PRO A 167 -22.55 14.94 -3.27
CA PRO A 167 -23.92 15.41 -3.48
C PRO A 167 -24.30 15.17 -4.96
N GLN A 168 -25.43 14.48 -5.17
CA GLN A 168 -25.87 13.99 -6.48
C GLN A 168 -24.93 12.91 -7.09
N PRO A 169 -25.01 11.65 -6.64
CA PRO A 169 -24.20 10.57 -7.21
C PRO A 169 -24.64 10.22 -8.65
N PRO A 170 -23.75 9.66 -9.49
CA PRO A 170 -24.04 9.31 -10.87
C PRO A 170 -25.24 8.38 -11.03
N LYS A 171 -26.10 8.67 -12.01
CA LYS A 171 -27.20 7.77 -12.40
C LYS A 171 -26.74 6.50 -13.13
N GLU A 172 -25.49 6.45 -13.62
CA GLU A 172 -24.91 5.27 -14.31
C GLU A 172 -23.55 4.88 -13.72
N THR A 173 -23.32 3.56 -13.55
CA THR A 173 -22.34 2.97 -12.63
C THR A 173 -21.06 2.41 -13.27
N GLY A 174 -20.97 2.32 -14.61
CA GLY A 174 -19.94 1.52 -15.28
C GLY A 174 -18.51 2.09 -15.31
N VAL A 175 -18.35 3.39 -15.55
CA VAL A 175 -17.02 4.05 -15.64
C VAL A 175 -16.45 4.37 -14.25
N THR A 176 -17.34 4.48 -13.27
CA THR A 176 -17.13 4.82 -11.87
C THR A 176 -16.39 3.70 -11.12
N LEU A 177 -16.69 2.43 -11.45
CA LEU A 177 -16.20 1.26 -10.73
C LEU A 177 -14.68 1.05 -10.84
N LYS A 178 -14.08 1.25 -12.03
CA LYS A 178 -12.64 1.01 -12.31
C LYS A 178 -11.70 1.72 -11.32
N ASN A 179 -11.99 3.00 -11.05
CA ASN A 179 -11.18 3.83 -10.16
C ASN A 179 -11.37 3.48 -8.67
N ILE A 180 -12.50 2.84 -8.28
CA ILE A 180 -12.65 2.27 -6.93
C ILE A 180 -11.69 1.10 -6.76
N PHE A 181 -11.59 0.21 -7.76
CA PHE A 181 -10.71 -0.97 -7.68
C PHE A 181 -9.24 -0.60 -7.44
N ASP A 182 -8.72 0.40 -8.18
CA ASP A 182 -7.34 0.86 -8.01
C ASP A 182 -7.11 1.50 -6.63
N SER A 183 -8.10 2.23 -6.10
CA SER A 183 -8.03 2.83 -4.76
C SER A 183 -8.04 1.78 -3.64
N MET A 184 -8.74 0.65 -3.81
CA MET A 184 -8.85 -0.39 -2.80
C MET A 184 -7.58 -1.24 -2.68
N ALA A 185 -6.86 -1.49 -3.78
CA ALA A 185 -5.54 -2.13 -3.72
C ALA A 185 -4.56 -1.32 -2.85
N LEU A 186 -4.64 0.01 -2.93
CA LEU A 186 -3.87 0.92 -2.10
C LEU A 186 -4.32 0.88 -0.64
N VAL A 187 -5.64 0.86 -0.37
CA VAL A 187 -6.19 0.74 0.99
C VAL A 187 -5.73 -0.55 1.67
N ILE A 188 -5.80 -1.70 0.98
CA ILE A 188 -5.35 -2.98 1.54
C ILE A 188 -3.85 -2.93 1.86
N SER A 189 -3.04 -2.43 0.92
CA SER A 189 -1.59 -2.33 1.10
C SER A 189 -1.19 -1.44 2.29
N LEU A 190 -1.90 -0.33 2.48
CA LEU A 190 -1.65 0.61 3.57
C LEU A 190 -2.27 0.16 4.90
N GLY A 191 -3.44 -0.44 4.86
CA GLY A 191 -4.15 -0.95 6.02
C GLY A 191 -3.34 -2.03 6.74
N SER A 192 -2.66 -2.91 6.00
CA SER A 192 -1.72 -3.83 6.61
C SER A 192 -0.52 -3.11 7.22
N ALA A 193 -0.01 -2.02 6.60
CA ALA A 193 1.08 -1.21 7.16
C ALA A 193 0.76 -0.63 8.54
N ALA A 194 -0.47 -0.14 8.68
CA ALA A 194 -0.95 0.41 9.93
C ALA A 194 -0.91 -0.62 11.07
N VAL A 195 -1.30 -1.87 10.82
CA VAL A 195 -1.29 -2.93 11.84
C VAL A 195 0.13 -3.18 12.36
N PHE A 196 1.11 -3.30 11.47
CA PHE A 196 2.50 -3.50 11.87
C PHE A 196 3.06 -2.29 12.64
N ASN A 197 2.60 -1.08 12.33
CA ASN A 197 2.99 0.12 13.08
C ASN A 197 2.38 0.18 14.49
N ILE A 198 1.18 -0.36 14.70
CA ILE A 198 0.57 -0.48 16.02
C ILE A 198 1.37 -1.44 16.88
N ALA A 199 1.72 -2.62 16.33
CA ALA A 199 2.59 -3.58 17.01
C ALA A 199 3.92 -2.93 17.45
N MET A 200 4.48 -2.01 16.65
CA MET A 200 5.70 -1.26 16.98
C MET A 200 5.52 -0.15 18.03
N LYS A 201 4.37 0.52 18.07
CA LYS A 201 4.10 1.63 19.00
C LYS A 201 4.03 1.14 20.46
N GLN A 202 3.54 -0.07 20.67
CA GLN A 202 3.26 -0.60 22.01
C GLN A 202 4.47 -1.32 22.67
N VAL A 203 5.61 -1.43 21.98
CA VAL A 203 6.85 -1.96 22.55
C VAL A 203 7.67 -0.82 23.16
N GLU A 204 7.69 -0.75 24.50
CA GLU A 204 8.38 0.32 25.25
C GLU A 204 9.90 0.11 25.37
N ASN A 205 10.36 -1.14 25.45
CA ASN A 205 11.78 -1.47 25.62
C ASN A 205 12.53 -1.31 24.30
N VAL A 206 13.57 -0.48 24.26
CA VAL A 206 14.34 -0.16 23.03
C VAL A 206 15.00 -1.39 22.39
N VAL A 207 15.48 -2.34 23.20
CA VAL A 207 16.12 -3.57 22.69
C VAL A 207 15.07 -4.52 22.12
N ALA A 208 13.96 -4.72 22.84
CA ALA A 208 12.83 -5.51 22.35
C ALA A 208 12.22 -4.88 21.09
N LYS A 209 12.14 -3.54 21.03
CA LYS A 209 11.61 -2.78 19.89
C LYS A 209 12.43 -2.98 18.62
N ALA A 210 13.75 -3.03 18.72
CA ALA A 210 14.60 -3.32 17.56
C ALA A 210 14.40 -4.76 17.06
N MET A 211 14.28 -5.72 17.96
CA MET A 211 14.04 -7.13 17.61
C MET A 211 12.65 -7.36 17.01
N VAL A 212 11.63 -6.72 17.60
CA VAL A 212 10.26 -6.72 17.08
C VAL A 212 10.22 -6.01 15.72
N ALA A 213 10.98 -4.93 15.51
CA ALA A 213 11.08 -4.29 14.20
C ALA A 213 11.63 -5.24 13.14
N ASP A 214 12.69 -6.00 13.43
CA ASP A 214 13.28 -6.96 12.49
C ASP A 214 12.30 -8.12 12.19
N ALA A 215 11.63 -8.65 13.22
CA ALA A 215 10.63 -9.71 13.08
C ALA A 215 9.40 -9.26 12.29
N LEU A 216 8.91 -8.04 12.55
CA LEU A 216 7.84 -7.43 11.80
C LEU A 216 8.31 -7.18 10.36
N ALA A 217 9.48 -6.61 10.12
CA ALA A 217 10.01 -6.41 8.76
C ALA A 217 10.11 -7.72 7.96
N ALA A 218 10.49 -8.84 8.59
CA ALA A 218 10.49 -10.16 7.96
C ALA A 218 9.06 -10.65 7.65
N SER A 219 8.12 -10.49 8.60
CA SER A 219 6.71 -10.81 8.42
C SER A 219 6.10 -10.01 7.27
N MET A 220 6.30 -8.71 7.31
CA MET A 220 5.92 -7.73 6.33
C MET A 220 6.43 -8.03 4.91
N GLY A 221 7.72 -8.37 4.75
CA GLY A 221 8.28 -8.70 3.44
C GLY A 221 7.63 -9.94 2.82
N ALA A 222 7.34 -10.96 3.64
CA ALA A 222 6.65 -12.18 3.22
C ALA A 222 5.17 -11.91 2.88
N VAL A 223 4.46 -11.18 3.73
CA VAL A 223 3.06 -10.76 3.52
C VAL A 223 2.93 -9.90 2.26
N GLY A 224 3.82 -8.93 2.06
CA GLY A 224 3.79 -8.03 0.90
C GLY A 224 3.99 -8.78 -0.43
N ALA A 225 4.90 -9.75 -0.48
CA ALA A 225 5.09 -10.60 -1.65
C ALA A 225 3.85 -11.49 -1.92
N PHE A 226 3.26 -12.03 -0.85
CA PHE A 226 2.04 -12.83 -0.93
C PHE A 226 0.85 -12.01 -1.42
N TYR A 227 0.63 -10.82 -0.88
CA TYR A 227 -0.43 -9.91 -1.30
C TYR A 227 -0.27 -9.50 -2.75
N LYS A 228 0.94 -9.12 -3.20
CA LYS A 228 1.16 -8.72 -4.60
C LYS A 228 0.71 -9.79 -5.58
N THR A 229 0.91 -11.06 -5.21
CA THR A 229 0.52 -12.21 -6.04
C THR A 229 -0.98 -12.50 -5.96
N ASN A 230 -1.52 -12.60 -4.75
CA ASN A 230 -2.88 -13.11 -4.53
C ASN A 230 -3.96 -12.02 -4.63
N MET A 231 -3.62 -10.77 -4.31
CA MET A 231 -4.55 -9.65 -4.36
C MET A 231 -4.91 -9.26 -5.79
N ARG A 232 -3.98 -9.36 -6.74
CA ARG A 232 -4.26 -9.11 -8.16
C ARG A 232 -5.34 -10.07 -8.66
N GLY A 233 -5.21 -11.37 -8.38
CA GLY A 233 -6.21 -12.36 -8.77
C GLY A 233 -7.57 -12.14 -8.11
N ALA A 234 -7.58 -11.73 -6.84
CA ALA A 234 -8.81 -11.40 -6.12
C ALA A 234 -9.53 -10.19 -6.72
N ILE A 235 -8.82 -9.08 -6.97
CA ILE A 235 -9.38 -7.84 -7.54
C ILE A 235 -9.89 -8.07 -8.97
N GLU A 236 -9.16 -8.82 -9.80
CA GLU A 236 -9.59 -9.19 -11.16
C GLU A 236 -10.90 -10.00 -11.14
N GLY A 237 -11.11 -10.87 -10.14
CA GLY A 237 -12.35 -11.63 -9.97
C GLY A 237 -13.57 -10.79 -9.59
N LEU A 238 -13.36 -9.61 -8.98
CA LEU A 238 -14.42 -8.72 -8.48
C LEU A 238 -14.98 -7.77 -9.54
N GLN A 239 -14.38 -7.69 -10.74
CA GLN A 239 -14.77 -6.75 -11.80
C GLN A 239 -16.17 -7.00 -12.43
N VAL A 240 -16.99 -7.87 -11.84
CA VAL A 240 -18.29 -8.34 -12.39
C VAL A 240 -19.51 -7.73 -11.65
N GLN A 241 -19.30 -6.85 -10.65
CA GLN A 241 -20.34 -6.39 -9.72
C GLN A 241 -20.98 -5.05 -10.13
N ASN A 242 -22.31 -4.90 -10.01
CA ASN A 242 -23.05 -3.72 -10.51
C ASN A 242 -23.39 -2.64 -9.46
N THR A 243 -22.94 -2.77 -8.20
CA THR A 243 -23.27 -1.83 -7.10
C THR A 243 -22.11 -1.64 -6.12
N ILE A 244 -21.95 -0.42 -5.58
CA ILE A 244 -20.87 -0.03 -4.66
C ILE A 244 -20.88 -0.87 -3.37
N ASP A 245 -22.06 -1.13 -2.78
CA ASP A 245 -22.18 -1.86 -1.51
C ASP A 245 -21.73 -3.32 -1.64
N SER A 246 -22.17 -3.98 -2.71
CA SER A 246 -21.77 -5.36 -3.03
C SER A 246 -20.27 -5.44 -3.31
N TYR A 247 -19.72 -4.46 -4.04
CA TYR A 247 -18.30 -4.37 -4.32
C TYR A 247 -17.44 -4.16 -3.05
N LEU A 248 -17.83 -3.23 -2.17
CA LEU A 248 -17.13 -2.99 -0.90
C LEU A 248 -17.14 -4.27 -0.04
N GLY A 249 -18.30 -4.92 0.07
CA GLY A 249 -18.44 -6.15 0.85
C GLY A 249 -17.57 -7.29 0.32
N GLU A 250 -17.54 -7.49 -1.00
CA GLU A 250 -16.70 -8.52 -1.61
C GLU A 250 -15.20 -8.20 -1.53
N THR A 251 -14.83 -6.93 -1.65
CA THR A 251 -13.42 -6.52 -1.52
C THR A 251 -12.90 -6.74 -0.11
N MET A 252 -13.68 -6.36 0.91
CA MET A 252 -13.31 -6.60 2.31
C MET A 252 -13.24 -8.11 2.63
N ASN A 253 -14.16 -8.90 2.08
CA ASN A 253 -14.10 -10.36 2.18
C ASN A 253 -12.88 -10.95 1.47
N ALA A 254 -12.51 -10.44 0.31
CA ALA A 254 -11.33 -10.86 -0.41
C ALA A 254 -10.05 -10.55 0.38
N TRP A 255 -9.95 -9.36 0.98
CA TRP A 255 -8.83 -9.02 1.86
C TRP A 255 -8.74 -9.96 3.07
N LYS A 256 -9.87 -10.21 3.75
CA LYS A 256 -9.94 -11.20 4.84
C LYS A 256 -9.54 -12.62 4.39
N GLY A 257 -9.90 -13.00 3.16
CA GLY A 257 -9.47 -14.24 2.52
C GLY A 257 -7.96 -14.31 2.40
N ILE A 258 -7.31 -13.23 1.95
CA ILE A 258 -5.86 -13.15 1.81
C ILE A 258 -5.15 -13.32 3.17
N GLU A 259 -5.66 -12.74 4.27
CA GLU A 259 -5.11 -12.98 5.61
C GLU A 259 -5.17 -14.47 6.00
N SER A 260 -6.29 -15.12 5.67
CA SER A 260 -6.50 -16.54 5.96
C SER A 260 -5.58 -17.42 5.11
N ASP A 261 -5.48 -17.13 3.82
CA ASP A 261 -4.66 -17.85 2.86
C ASP A 261 -3.17 -17.69 3.17
N TYR A 262 -2.74 -16.53 3.66
CA TYR A 262 -1.37 -16.30 4.10
C TYR A 262 -1.00 -17.17 5.30
N LEU A 263 -1.88 -17.25 6.31
CA LEU A 263 -1.66 -18.14 7.46
C LEU A 263 -1.71 -19.62 7.07
N ASP A 264 -2.57 -20.01 6.12
CA ASP A 264 -2.56 -21.37 5.54
C ASP A 264 -1.23 -21.65 4.85
N ASP A 265 -0.74 -20.75 3.99
CA ASP A 265 0.54 -20.92 3.31
C ASP A 265 1.70 -21.04 4.31
N LEU A 266 1.69 -20.24 5.38
CA LEU A 266 2.76 -20.22 6.39
C LEU A 266 2.76 -21.46 7.31
N PHE A 267 1.58 -21.94 7.73
CA PHE A 267 1.43 -22.99 8.74
C PHE A 267 0.89 -24.33 8.24
N SER A 268 0.71 -24.51 6.93
CA SER A 268 0.29 -25.79 6.33
C SER A 268 1.49 -26.68 5.93
N ASP A 269 1.16 -27.85 5.39
CA ASP A 269 2.09 -28.80 4.77
C ASP A 269 2.68 -28.33 3.43
N LYS A 270 2.10 -27.28 2.84
CA LYS A 270 2.58 -26.64 1.62
C LYS A 270 3.84 -25.82 1.86
N ASN A 271 4.06 -25.31 3.08
CA ASN A 271 5.24 -24.51 3.38
C ASN A 271 6.53 -25.33 3.25
N THR A 272 7.30 -25.06 2.21
CA THR A 272 8.62 -25.65 2.01
C THR A 272 9.76 -24.80 2.56
N ASP A 273 9.52 -23.52 2.82
CA ASP A 273 10.53 -22.56 3.28
C ASP A 273 10.27 -22.12 4.72
N THR A 274 10.79 -22.91 5.64
CA THR A 274 10.67 -22.64 7.07
C THR A 274 11.56 -21.49 7.53
N ASN A 275 12.45 -20.95 6.68
CA ASN A 275 13.34 -19.85 7.07
C ASN A 275 12.56 -18.55 7.26
N THR A 276 11.55 -18.31 6.42
CA THR A 276 10.68 -17.14 6.53
C THR A 276 9.99 -17.12 7.90
N LEU A 277 9.40 -18.24 8.32
CA LEU A 277 8.78 -18.38 9.64
C LEU A 277 9.80 -18.25 10.78
N TYR A 278 10.99 -18.86 10.63
CA TYR A 278 12.06 -18.74 11.62
C TYR A 278 12.51 -17.29 11.83
N ASN A 279 12.67 -16.52 10.75
CA ASN A 279 13.09 -15.13 10.82
C ASN A 279 12.09 -14.24 11.56
N MET A 280 10.80 -14.58 11.54
CA MET A 280 9.77 -13.88 12.30
C MET A 280 9.80 -14.22 13.79
N ILE A 281 10.06 -15.47 14.15
CA ILE A 281 9.94 -15.92 15.56
C ILE A 281 11.26 -15.90 16.33
N ASN A 282 12.40 -15.80 15.63
CA ASN A 282 13.70 -15.89 16.29
C ASN A 282 13.86 -14.83 17.38
N ASN A 283 14.72 -15.13 18.36
CA ASN A 283 14.93 -14.28 19.54
C ASN A 283 13.66 -14.03 20.39
N GLY A 284 12.57 -14.77 20.17
CA GLY A 284 11.32 -14.63 20.91
C GLY A 284 10.53 -13.36 20.58
N ALA A 285 10.88 -12.64 19.53
CA ALA A 285 10.36 -11.30 19.24
C ALA A 285 8.82 -11.25 19.09
N MET A 286 8.23 -12.18 18.34
CA MET A 286 6.78 -12.22 18.11
C MET A 286 5.97 -12.60 19.36
N GLY A 287 6.57 -13.24 20.36
CA GLY A 287 5.89 -13.56 21.62
C GLY A 287 5.58 -12.31 22.46
N GLU A 288 6.42 -11.27 22.36
CA GLU A 288 6.23 -9.98 23.06
C GLU A 288 5.04 -9.18 22.52
N ILE A 289 4.64 -9.43 21.27
CA ILE A 289 3.57 -8.70 20.57
C ILE A 289 2.17 -9.20 20.98
N MET A 290 2.07 -10.43 21.49
CA MET A 290 0.77 -11.08 21.78
C MET A 290 -0.11 -10.30 22.76
N ASN A 291 0.48 -9.53 23.67
CA ASN A 291 -0.25 -8.79 24.69
C ASN A 291 -0.40 -7.29 24.37
N THR A 292 0.09 -6.86 23.21
CA THR A 292 0.23 -5.43 22.85
C THR A 292 -0.52 -5.07 21.56
N LEU A 293 -1.38 -5.95 21.07
CA LEU A 293 -2.25 -5.64 19.93
C LEU A 293 -3.59 -5.10 20.44
N ASP A 294 -3.84 -3.82 20.17
CA ASP A 294 -5.15 -3.21 20.39
C ASP A 294 -5.95 -3.23 19.08
N LEU A 295 -7.02 -4.02 19.07
CA LEU A 295 -7.93 -4.15 17.93
C LEU A 295 -8.64 -2.85 17.59
N ASN A 296 -8.93 -1.98 18.56
CA ASN A 296 -9.60 -0.71 18.34
C ASN A 296 -8.67 0.26 17.61
N ASP A 297 -7.42 0.37 18.05
CA ASP A 297 -6.41 1.19 17.35
C ASP A 297 -6.20 0.67 15.92
N THR A 298 -6.15 -0.65 15.76
CA THR A 298 -6.00 -1.30 14.45
C THR A 298 -7.19 -1.01 13.53
N SER A 299 -8.41 -1.11 14.07
CA SER A 299 -9.62 -0.77 13.34
C SER A 299 -9.65 0.71 12.96
N ASN A 300 -9.25 1.60 13.87
CA ASN A 300 -9.24 3.05 13.62
C ASN A 300 -8.25 3.46 12.54
N ASP A 301 -7.02 2.93 12.55
CA ASP A 301 -6.02 3.27 11.54
C ASP A 301 -6.42 2.72 10.15
N VAL A 302 -6.92 1.48 10.08
CA VAL A 302 -7.45 0.90 8.83
C VAL A 302 -8.65 1.72 8.32
N LYS A 303 -9.56 2.12 9.21
CA LYS A 303 -10.72 2.97 8.90
C LYS A 303 -10.25 4.32 8.34
N LYS A 304 -9.27 4.95 8.97
CA LYS A 304 -8.70 6.24 8.53
C LYS A 304 -8.13 6.17 7.12
N ILE A 305 -7.34 5.14 6.84
CA ILE A 305 -6.75 4.90 5.51
C ILE A 305 -7.84 4.69 4.45
N LEU A 306 -8.83 3.85 4.75
CA LEU A 306 -9.95 3.58 3.84
C LEU A 306 -10.72 4.86 3.51
N TYR A 307 -11.16 5.60 4.52
CA TYR A 307 -11.87 6.87 4.29
C TYR A 307 -10.99 7.89 3.57
N GLY A 308 -9.68 7.94 3.86
CA GLY A 308 -8.74 8.78 3.15
C GLY A 308 -8.68 8.52 1.64
N GLN A 309 -8.92 7.29 1.17
CA GLN A 309 -9.00 6.99 -0.26
C GLN A 309 -10.42 7.15 -0.82
N MET A 310 -11.45 6.83 -0.02
CA MET A 310 -12.84 6.98 -0.44
C MET A 310 -13.26 8.44 -0.63
N ILE A 311 -12.74 9.38 0.19
CA ILE A 311 -13.12 10.80 0.13
C ILE A 311 -12.75 11.44 -1.23
N PRO A 312 -11.48 11.41 -1.69
CA PRO A 312 -11.13 11.93 -3.02
C PRO A 312 -11.88 11.24 -4.16
N TYR A 313 -12.11 9.94 -4.00
CA TYR A 313 -12.90 9.19 -4.95
C TYR A 313 -14.35 9.71 -5.03
N ALA A 314 -15.00 9.92 -3.89
CA ALA A 314 -16.36 10.45 -3.81
C ALA A 314 -16.47 11.81 -4.52
N TRP A 315 -15.49 12.70 -4.32
CA TRP A 315 -15.43 13.96 -5.06
C TRP A 315 -15.33 13.73 -6.58
N SER A 316 -14.46 12.81 -7.02
CA SER A 316 -14.22 12.55 -8.45
C SER A 316 -15.44 12.02 -9.22
N VAL A 317 -16.43 11.47 -8.50
CA VAL A 317 -17.64 10.89 -9.10
C VAL A 317 -18.89 11.71 -8.87
N SER A 318 -18.81 12.80 -8.10
CA SER A 318 -19.95 13.68 -7.85
C SER A 318 -20.46 14.30 -9.16
N GLN A 319 -21.78 14.30 -9.39
CA GLN A 319 -22.37 14.92 -10.60
C GLN A 319 -22.32 16.45 -10.56
N ASP A 320 -22.05 17.05 -9.41
CA ASP A 320 -22.00 18.51 -9.21
C ASP A 320 -20.67 19.14 -9.69
N ASN A 321 -19.99 18.54 -10.69
CA ASN A 321 -18.69 19.00 -11.23
C ASN A 321 -17.70 19.40 -10.12
N VAL A 322 -17.46 18.49 -9.18
CA VAL A 322 -16.55 18.76 -8.05
C VAL A 322 -15.10 18.68 -8.54
N HIS A 323 -14.39 19.81 -8.46
CA HIS A 323 -12.98 19.95 -8.80
C HIS A 323 -12.19 20.39 -7.55
N PRO A 324 -11.76 19.43 -6.71
CA PRO A 324 -11.06 19.73 -5.46
C PRO A 324 -9.64 20.25 -5.73
N PHE A 325 -9.24 21.31 -5.04
CA PHE A 325 -7.88 21.83 -5.11
C PHE A 325 -7.45 22.49 -3.79
N ILE A 326 -6.13 22.64 -3.62
CA ILE A 326 -5.54 23.34 -2.49
C ILE A 326 -5.01 24.69 -2.98
N TRP A 327 -5.48 25.78 -2.38
CA TRP A 327 -4.84 27.08 -2.57
C TRP A 327 -3.84 27.34 -1.46
N ARG A 328 -2.55 27.39 -1.82
CA ARG A 328 -1.45 27.79 -0.94
C ARG A 328 -1.23 29.28 -1.09
N THR A 329 -1.39 30.01 0.00
CA THR A 329 -1.15 31.46 0.04
C THR A 329 0.31 31.77 0.38
N GLU A 330 0.70 33.04 0.21
CA GLU A 330 1.97 33.54 0.75
C GLU A 330 1.88 34.00 2.21
N GLU A 331 0.68 33.98 2.79
CA GLU A 331 0.44 34.46 4.15
C GLU A 331 1.08 33.52 5.17
N PRO A 332 1.87 34.05 6.13
CA PRO A 332 2.40 33.26 7.21
C PRO A 332 1.29 32.83 8.16
N CYS A 333 1.42 31.63 8.73
CA CYS A 333 0.54 31.16 9.79
C CYS A 333 1.32 30.32 10.81
N ASP A 334 0.65 30.06 11.93
CA ASP A 334 1.03 29.08 12.94
C ASP A 334 -0.21 28.31 13.44
N GLY A 335 0.01 27.39 14.41
CA GLY A 335 -1.09 26.62 15.01
C GLY A 335 -2.07 27.43 15.85
N THR A 336 -1.88 28.75 16.00
CA THR A 336 -2.78 29.66 16.71
C THR A 336 -3.52 30.62 15.78
N THR A 337 -3.21 30.56 14.48
CA THR A 337 -3.80 31.41 13.46
C THR A 337 -5.26 31.00 13.25
N THR A 338 -6.16 31.78 13.85
CA THR A 338 -7.62 31.60 13.79
C THR A 338 -8.32 32.62 12.88
N THR A 339 -7.58 33.65 12.45
CA THR A 339 -8.09 34.75 11.63
C THR A 339 -7.31 34.84 10.32
N VAL A 340 -8.04 34.90 9.22
CA VAL A 340 -7.51 35.04 7.86
C VAL A 340 -7.44 36.53 7.51
N PRO A 341 -6.37 37.03 6.87
CA PRO A 341 -6.31 38.40 6.37
C PRO A 341 -7.43 38.71 5.36
N GLU A 342 -8.10 39.86 5.50
CA GLU A 342 -9.23 40.24 4.62
C GLU A 342 -8.81 40.31 3.13
N SER A 343 -7.56 40.69 2.87
CA SER A 343 -6.94 40.73 1.53
C SER A 343 -6.85 39.37 0.83
N THR A 344 -6.79 38.29 1.60
CA THR A 344 -6.77 36.90 1.10
C THR A 344 -8.13 36.53 0.50
N TYR A 345 -9.22 37.11 1.01
CA TYR A 345 -10.57 36.82 0.49
C TYR A 345 -10.85 37.47 -0.87
N ASP A 346 -10.18 38.57 -1.18
CA ASP A 346 -10.38 39.33 -2.42
C ASP A 346 -9.76 38.65 -3.64
N LEU A 347 -8.70 37.88 -3.44
CA LEU A 347 -7.87 37.33 -4.53
C LEU A 347 -8.52 36.18 -5.29
N ILE A 348 -9.37 35.40 -4.63
CA ILE A 348 -10.10 34.27 -5.26
C ILE A 348 -11.63 34.35 -5.05
N GLY A 349 -12.15 35.54 -4.71
CA GLY A 349 -13.58 35.75 -4.54
C GLY A 349 -14.20 35.06 -3.32
N LEU A 350 -13.38 34.70 -2.32
CA LEU A 350 -13.78 33.98 -1.11
C LEU A 350 -14.60 34.80 -0.12
N ARG A 351 -14.98 36.06 -0.41
CA ARG A 351 -15.71 36.94 0.55
C ARG A 351 -16.97 36.32 1.14
N SER A 352 -17.49 35.22 0.57
CA SER A 352 -18.64 34.46 1.08
C SER A 352 -18.30 33.13 1.79
N LEU A 353 -17.05 32.68 1.82
CA LEU A 353 -16.68 31.39 2.44
C LEU A 353 -16.19 31.59 3.89
N PRO A 354 -16.85 31.00 4.90
CA PRO A 354 -16.40 31.06 6.28
C PRO A 354 -15.02 30.41 6.48
N PRO A 355 -14.25 30.82 7.51
CA PRO A 355 -12.86 30.39 7.77
C PRO A 355 -12.70 28.92 8.20
N LYS A 356 -13.59 28.02 7.77
CA LYS A 356 -13.67 26.62 8.21
C LYS A 356 -12.97 25.63 7.29
N VAL A 357 -12.36 26.09 6.20
CA VAL A 357 -11.73 25.23 5.18
C VAL A 357 -10.22 25.46 5.06
N ASN A 358 -9.62 26.15 6.04
CA ASN A 358 -8.19 26.47 6.03
C ASN A 358 -7.38 25.56 6.95
N ALA A 359 -6.09 25.43 6.68
CA ALA A 359 -5.13 24.83 7.61
C ALA A 359 -3.77 25.53 7.52
N CYS A 360 -3.02 25.50 8.62
CA CYS A 360 -1.65 25.95 8.65
C CYS A 360 -0.68 24.79 8.45
N PHE A 361 0.17 24.88 7.43
CA PHE A 361 1.19 23.86 7.14
C PHE A 361 2.42 24.54 6.52
N ASP A 362 3.64 24.05 6.82
CA ASP A 362 4.89 24.64 6.31
C ASP A 362 4.99 26.18 6.55
N GLY A 363 4.44 26.65 7.66
CA GLY A 363 4.37 28.08 8.02
C GLY A 363 3.52 28.95 7.09
N LYS A 364 2.71 28.35 6.23
CA LYS A 364 1.88 29.03 5.22
C LYS A 364 0.42 28.62 5.33
N LEU A 365 -0.48 29.58 5.08
CA LEU A 365 -1.92 29.34 5.13
C LEU A 365 -2.41 28.68 3.83
N HIS A 366 -3.18 27.61 3.98
CA HIS A 366 -3.72 26.80 2.88
C HIS A 366 -5.24 26.70 2.98
N TYR A 367 -5.91 26.55 1.85
CA TYR A 367 -7.37 26.35 1.75
C TYR A 367 -7.70 25.13 0.91
N LEU A 368 -8.62 24.30 1.41
CA LEU A 368 -9.22 23.21 0.65
C LEU A 368 -10.52 23.70 0.00
N LEU A 369 -10.57 23.71 -1.34
CA LEU A 369 -11.59 24.41 -2.10
C LEU A 369 -12.12 23.57 -3.26
N ASN A 370 -13.26 23.98 -3.78
CA ASN A 370 -13.87 23.43 -4.99
C ASN A 370 -13.98 24.50 -6.08
N ALA A 371 -13.52 24.19 -7.28
CA ALA A 371 -13.63 25.07 -8.45
C ALA A 371 -14.85 24.71 -9.31
N HIS A 372 -15.58 25.73 -9.76
CA HIS A 372 -16.72 25.57 -10.66
C HIS A 372 -16.43 26.20 -12.02
N PRO A 373 -16.47 25.44 -13.12
CA PRO A 373 -16.53 26.04 -14.45
C PRO A 373 -17.78 26.93 -14.57
N THR A 374 -17.66 27.99 -15.35
CA THR A 374 -18.53 29.17 -15.42
C THR A 374 -20.01 28.97 -15.84
N GLU A 375 -20.68 27.84 -15.62
CA GLU A 375 -22.04 27.65 -16.17
C GLU A 375 -23.14 28.40 -15.37
N HIS A 376 -22.88 28.77 -14.11
CA HIS A 376 -23.92 29.31 -13.22
C HIS A 376 -23.41 30.50 -12.41
N GLY A 377 -23.42 31.68 -13.03
CA GLY A 377 -23.01 32.94 -12.41
C GLY A 377 -23.42 33.08 -10.94
N GLN A 378 -22.46 32.86 -10.04
CA GLN A 378 -21.95 33.86 -9.10
C GLN A 378 -20.89 33.34 -8.11
N HIS A 379 -20.46 32.06 -8.15
CA HIS A 379 -19.39 31.56 -7.28
C HIS A 379 -18.46 30.59 -8.02
N LEU A 380 -17.34 31.10 -8.54
CA LEU A 380 -16.32 30.33 -9.28
C LEU A 380 -15.53 29.37 -8.37
N VAL A 381 -15.50 29.69 -7.08
CA VAL A 381 -14.84 28.92 -6.03
C VAL A 381 -15.82 28.80 -4.87
N THR A 382 -15.96 27.59 -4.34
CA THR A 382 -16.86 27.28 -3.21
C THR A 382 -16.18 26.35 -2.22
N GLU A 383 -16.86 26.09 -1.09
CA GLU A 383 -16.47 25.02 -0.19
C GLU A 383 -16.52 23.68 -0.91
N LEU A 384 -15.53 22.83 -0.61
CA LEU A 384 -15.54 21.45 -1.07
C LEU A 384 -16.59 20.66 -0.29
N PRO A 385 -17.45 19.84 -0.93
CA PRO A 385 -18.45 19.06 -0.21
C PRO A 385 -17.81 18.20 0.90
N GLY A 386 -18.20 18.49 2.14
CA GLY A 386 -17.67 17.88 3.36
C GLY A 386 -16.22 18.24 3.69
N GLY A 387 -15.54 19.08 2.91
CA GLY A 387 -14.15 19.51 3.11
C GLY A 387 -14.01 20.68 4.09
N ASP A 388 -14.69 20.60 5.24
CA ASP A 388 -14.75 21.65 6.25
C ASP A 388 -14.50 21.11 7.67
N HIS A 389 -14.08 21.98 8.59
CA HIS A 389 -13.71 21.64 9.97
C HIS A 389 -14.88 21.18 10.86
N LEU A 390 -16.14 21.29 10.41
CA LEU A 390 -17.28 20.70 11.10
C LEU A 390 -17.52 19.26 10.66
N THR A 391 -17.34 18.99 9.37
CA THR A 391 -17.54 17.68 8.78
C THR A 391 -16.34 16.76 9.00
N MET A 392 -15.13 17.29 8.89
CA MET A 392 -13.84 16.62 9.09
C MET A 392 -13.16 17.11 10.37
N ASP A 393 -13.83 16.96 11.51
CA ASP A 393 -13.33 17.36 12.84
C ASP A 393 -12.57 16.23 13.58
N GLY A 394 -12.46 15.06 12.95
CA GLY A 394 -11.86 13.87 13.54
C GLY A 394 -12.85 12.94 14.27
N SER A 395 -14.13 13.30 14.38
CA SER A 395 -15.16 12.47 15.04
C SER A 395 -15.79 11.41 14.14
N ARG A 396 -15.82 11.66 12.81
CA ARG A 396 -16.37 10.76 11.78
C ARG A 396 -15.33 10.45 10.71
N TRP A 397 -15.69 9.60 9.74
CA TRP A 397 -14.89 9.34 8.54
C TRP A 397 -13.49 8.80 8.83
N GLY A 398 -13.38 7.91 9.83
CA GLY A 398 -12.10 7.35 10.27
C GLY A 398 -11.18 8.38 10.94
N GLY A 399 -11.71 9.52 11.38
CA GLY A 399 -10.91 10.56 12.03
C GLY A 399 -10.04 11.37 11.07
N ILE A 400 -10.42 11.42 9.78
CA ILE A 400 -9.81 12.31 8.79
C ILE A 400 -10.15 13.76 9.15
N ILE A 401 -9.12 14.62 9.12
CA ILE A 401 -9.23 16.07 9.25
C ILE A 401 -8.66 16.76 8.00
N ILE A 402 -9.00 18.04 7.78
CA ILE A 402 -8.52 18.79 6.60
C ILE A 402 -7.00 18.84 6.53
N GLU A 403 -6.33 18.98 7.68
CA GLU A 403 -4.88 19.00 7.80
C GLU A 403 -4.25 17.75 7.18
N ASP A 404 -4.88 16.57 7.31
CA ASP A 404 -4.35 15.33 6.77
C ASP A 404 -4.24 15.41 5.23
N ILE A 405 -5.26 16.00 4.60
CA ILE A 405 -5.34 16.17 3.15
C ILE A 405 -4.33 17.21 2.67
N ILE A 406 -4.30 18.37 3.33
CA ILE A 406 -3.41 19.48 2.98
C ILE A 406 -1.94 19.08 3.17
N GLU A 407 -1.58 18.53 4.33
CA GLU A 407 -0.21 18.12 4.65
C GLU A 407 0.30 17.08 3.64
N SER A 408 -0.52 16.08 3.31
CA SER A 408 -0.14 15.03 2.35
C SER A 408 0.08 15.56 0.93
N SER A 409 -0.87 16.34 0.40
CA SER A 409 -0.80 16.87 -0.96
C SER A 409 0.30 17.92 -1.11
N VAL A 410 0.42 18.85 -0.15
CA VAL A 410 1.45 19.90 -0.19
C VAL A 410 2.84 19.31 0.01
N SER A 411 3.00 18.31 0.89
CA SER A 411 4.29 17.61 1.04
C SER A 411 4.70 16.90 -0.25
N GLY A 412 3.75 16.24 -0.94
CA GLY A 412 4.01 15.63 -2.25
C GLY A 412 4.44 16.65 -3.29
N TRP A 413 3.71 17.76 -3.38
CA TRP A 413 4.03 18.88 -4.27
C TRP A 413 5.41 19.50 -3.98
N LEU A 414 5.75 19.71 -2.70
CA LEU A 414 7.06 20.22 -2.27
C LEU A 414 8.20 19.27 -2.66
N GLN A 415 8.03 17.96 -2.42
CA GLN A 415 9.00 16.94 -2.81
C GLN A 415 9.17 16.88 -4.34
N ASN A 416 8.12 17.21 -5.09
CA ASN A 416 8.15 17.34 -6.54
C ASN A 416 8.57 18.74 -7.01
N LYS A 417 9.40 19.46 -6.23
CA LYS A 417 9.97 20.77 -6.58
C LYS A 417 8.91 21.83 -6.91
N GLY A 418 7.76 21.76 -6.26
CA GLY A 418 6.68 22.71 -6.44
C GLY A 418 5.88 22.52 -7.74
N GLN A 419 5.77 21.29 -8.24
CA GLN A 419 4.99 20.97 -9.44
C GLN A 419 3.86 20.00 -9.14
N ASN A 420 2.69 20.28 -9.73
CA ASN A 420 1.56 19.34 -9.74
C ASN A 420 1.91 18.05 -10.50
N GLY A 421 1.08 17.02 -10.36
CA GLY A 421 1.43 15.68 -10.83
C GLY A 421 2.62 15.07 -10.07
N TYR A 422 2.74 15.38 -8.78
CA TYR A 422 3.68 14.67 -7.92
C TYR A 422 3.28 13.19 -7.85
N PRO A 423 4.24 12.26 -7.79
CA PRO A 423 3.93 10.85 -7.75
C PRO A 423 3.09 10.55 -6.50
N GLY A 424 1.98 9.85 -6.70
CA GLY A 424 1.28 9.19 -5.62
C GLY A 424 2.16 8.15 -4.94
N MET A 425 1.70 7.66 -3.78
CA MET A 425 2.41 6.56 -3.14
C MET A 425 2.43 5.33 -4.06
N ASN A 426 3.63 4.88 -4.40
CA ASN A 426 3.81 3.67 -5.19
C ASN A 426 3.63 2.45 -4.28
N THR A 427 2.72 1.54 -4.59
CA THR A 427 2.51 0.29 -3.84
C THR A 427 3.80 -0.55 -3.75
N ASP A 428 4.64 -0.56 -4.78
CA ASP A 428 5.95 -1.22 -4.75
C ASP A 428 6.91 -0.52 -3.77
N ASN A 429 6.84 0.82 -3.69
CA ASN A 429 7.63 1.56 -2.71
C ASN A 429 7.10 1.30 -1.30
N ILE A 430 5.78 1.36 -1.08
CA ILE A 430 5.13 1.08 0.21
C ILE A 430 5.55 -0.30 0.73
N VAL A 431 5.48 -1.33 -0.10
CA VAL A 431 5.91 -2.70 0.26
C VAL A 431 7.42 -2.76 0.52
N SER A 432 8.25 -1.99 -0.21
CA SER A 432 9.71 -1.99 -0.05
C SER A 432 10.26 -1.12 1.09
N THR A 433 9.49 -0.12 1.54
CA THR A 433 9.84 0.82 2.64
C THR A 433 9.09 0.53 3.93
N PHE A 434 8.22 -0.48 3.89
CA PHE A 434 7.50 -1.03 5.02
C PHE A 434 8.47 -1.37 6.17
N GLY A 435 8.22 -0.83 7.36
CA GLY A 435 9.08 -0.99 8.54
C GLY A 435 10.22 0.03 8.66
N LYS A 436 10.41 0.94 7.69
CA LYS A 436 11.39 2.05 7.77
C LYS A 436 10.71 3.41 7.99
N ASP A 437 9.69 3.69 7.19
CA ASP A 437 8.82 4.87 7.33
C ASP A 437 7.38 4.39 7.55
N VAL A 438 6.74 4.89 8.61
CA VAL A 438 5.35 4.56 8.99
C VAL A 438 4.42 5.29 8.03
N PRO A 439 3.71 4.61 7.09
CA PRO A 439 2.78 5.29 6.21
C PRO A 439 1.59 5.79 7.05
N SER A 440 1.31 7.07 6.95
CA SER A 440 0.14 7.74 7.53
C SER A 440 -0.65 8.35 6.37
N VAL A 441 -1.92 8.70 6.62
CA VAL A 441 -2.68 9.48 5.63
C VAL A 441 -2.04 10.85 5.32
N ARG A 442 -1.14 11.33 6.18
CA ARG A 442 -0.30 12.54 5.97
C ARG A 442 0.94 12.30 5.11
N THR A 443 1.28 11.06 4.80
CA THR A 443 2.44 10.75 3.96
C THR A 443 2.32 11.49 2.63
N ALA A 444 3.43 12.07 2.18
CA ALA A 444 3.49 12.85 0.94
C ALA A 444 2.92 12.05 -0.25
N GLY A 445 1.92 12.62 -0.93
CA GLY A 445 1.27 11.97 -2.08
C GLY A 445 0.26 10.87 -1.74
N PHE A 446 -0.13 10.69 -0.47
CA PHE A 446 -1.32 9.89 -0.12
C PHE A 446 -2.58 10.52 -0.74
N PHE A 447 -2.78 11.81 -0.46
CA PHE A 447 -3.73 12.66 -1.16
C PHE A 447 -3.02 13.37 -2.30
N GLN A 448 -3.64 13.39 -3.48
CA GLN A 448 -3.04 13.93 -4.71
C GLN A 448 -3.84 15.11 -5.27
N LEU A 449 -4.28 16.03 -4.40
CA LEU A 449 -4.98 17.23 -4.85
C LEU A 449 -4.02 18.22 -5.50
N PRO A 450 -4.44 18.90 -6.59
CA PRO A 450 -3.62 19.93 -7.20
C PRO A 450 -3.43 21.12 -6.26
N VAL A 451 -2.21 21.67 -6.26
CA VAL A 451 -1.82 22.82 -5.45
C VAL A 451 -1.66 24.05 -6.35
N CYS A 452 -2.39 25.10 -6.00
CA CYS A 452 -2.40 26.40 -6.67
C CYS A 452 -1.68 27.42 -5.78
N THR A 453 -0.76 28.20 -6.33
CA THR A 453 -0.03 29.26 -5.58
C THR A 453 -0.38 30.66 -6.07
N ASP A 454 -0.78 30.82 -7.34
CA ASP A 454 -1.20 32.09 -7.92
C ASP A 454 -2.73 32.17 -7.99
N GLY A 455 -3.33 32.94 -7.07
CA GLY A 455 -4.78 33.10 -7.00
C GLY A 455 -5.39 33.77 -8.24
N ILE A 456 -4.70 34.72 -8.86
CA ILE A 456 -5.18 35.42 -10.05
C ILE A 456 -5.19 34.48 -11.25
N LEU A 457 -4.10 33.73 -11.46
CA LEU A 457 -4.03 32.74 -12.52
C LEU A 457 -5.06 31.62 -12.33
N THR A 458 -5.31 31.22 -11.08
CA THR A 458 -6.32 30.22 -10.75
C THR A 458 -7.72 30.71 -11.14
N LEU A 459 -8.11 31.92 -10.73
CA LEU A 459 -9.39 32.52 -11.14
C LEU A 459 -9.51 32.66 -12.66
N ASP A 460 -8.46 33.14 -13.32
CA ASP A 460 -8.42 33.30 -14.77
C ASP A 460 -8.63 31.97 -15.49
N THR A 461 -8.02 30.89 -14.98
CA THR A 461 -8.19 29.52 -15.47
C THR A 461 -9.63 29.04 -15.30
N ILE A 462 -10.23 29.30 -14.14
CA ILE A 462 -11.64 28.94 -13.88
C ILE A 462 -12.58 29.70 -14.83
N GLN A 463 -12.41 31.01 -14.96
CA GLN A 463 -13.25 31.87 -15.81
C GLN A 463 -13.16 31.50 -17.29
N LYS A 464 -11.95 31.16 -17.77
CA LYS A 464 -11.69 30.84 -19.17
C LYS A 464 -12.02 29.40 -19.56
N ALA A 465 -12.41 28.56 -18.61
CA ALA A 465 -12.74 27.15 -18.85
C ALA A 465 -13.85 26.95 -19.90
N GLU A 466 -14.74 27.93 -20.10
CA GLU A 466 -15.85 27.88 -21.07
C GLU A 466 -15.66 28.75 -22.33
N ALA A 467 -14.89 29.84 -22.25
CA ALA A 467 -14.79 30.82 -23.34
C ALA A 467 -14.03 30.32 -24.60
N ARG A 468 -13.58 29.06 -24.62
CA ARG A 468 -12.78 28.47 -25.69
C ARG A 468 -13.50 27.32 -26.41
N GLU A 469 -14.75 27.54 -26.84
CA GLU A 469 -15.32 26.78 -27.95
C GLU A 469 -14.79 27.33 -29.28
N GLY A 470 -13.70 26.74 -29.76
CA GLY A 470 -13.05 27.14 -31.02
C GLY A 470 -11.56 26.85 -30.98
N ASN A 471 -11.19 25.61 -31.32
CA ASN A 471 -9.84 25.10 -31.56
C ASN A 471 -8.86 24.89 -30.38
N GLN A 472 -9.17 25.24 -29.12
CA GLN A 472 -8.32 24.86 -27.98
C GLN A 472 -9.12 24.61 -26.69
N LYS A 473 -9.81 23.46 -26.65
CA LYS A 473 -10.67 23.00 -25.55
C LYS A 473 -9.95 21.89 -24.77
N TYR A 474 -9.19 22.21 -23.70
CA TYR A 474 -8.67 21.17 -22.80
C TYR A 474 -8.45 21.57 -21.31
N PHE A 475 -8.47 22.84 -20.87
CA PHE A 475 -8.09 23.17 -19.46
C PHE A 475 -8.97 22.55 -18.35
N LYS A 476 -10.28 22.40 -18.57
CA LYS A 476 -11.20 21.83 -17.56
C LYS A 476 -11.11 20.31 -17.40
N ASP A 477 -10.61 19.62 -18.43
CA ASP A 477 -10.48 18.17 -18.46
C ASP A 477 -9.13 17.72 -17.87
N SER A 478 -8.28 18.68 -17.46
CA SER A 478 -7.03 18.40 -16.76
C SER A 478 -7.33 17.88 -15.34
N PRO A 479 -6.65 16.80 -14.89
CA PRO A 479 -6.72 16.37 -13.50
C PRO A 479 -6.06 17.37 -12.53
N TYR A 480 -5.37 18.41 -13.04
CA TYR A 480 -4.81 19.49 -12.21
C TYR A 480 -5.67 20.73 -12.14
N TYR A 481 -6.77 20.78 -12.90
CA TYR A 481 -7.68 21.92 -12.88
C TYR A 481 -8.15 22.21 -11.44
N PRO A 482 -8.17 23.49 -11.00
CA PRO A 482 -7.89 24.72 -11.76
C PRO A 482 -6.42 25.18 -11.73
N CYS A 483 -5.53 24.38 -11.15
CA CYS A 483 -4.12 24.74 -11.00
C CYS A 483 -3.33 24.52 -12.30
N PRO A 484 -2.15 25.14 -12.44
CA PRO A 484 -1.31 24.93 -13.59
C PRO A 484 -0.91 23.46 -13.74
N ASP A 485 -0.98 22.98 -14.98
CA ASP A 485 -0.45 21.69 -15.38
C ASP A 485 1.07 21.65 -15.14
N PRO A 486 1.64 20.48 -14.78
CA PRO A 486 3.08 20.34 -14.71
C PRO A 486 3.74 20.54 -16.08
N ASN A 487 5.01 20.94 -16.05
CA ASN A 487 5.80 21.10 -17.26
C ASN A 487 5.82 19.80 -18.09
N GLY A 488 5.54 19.95 -19.38
CA GLY A 488 5.49 18.83 -20.32
C GLY A 488 4.23 17.96 -20.23
N TYR A 489 3.23 18.34 -19.42
CA TYR A 489 1.96 17.62 -19.37
C TYR A 489 1.28 17.58 -20.74
N ASN A 490 1.01 16.38 -21.23
CA ASN A 490 0.25 16.16 -22.44
C ASN A 490 -1.19 15.78 -22.10
N ILE A 491 -2.08 16.77 -22.07
CA ILE A 491 -3.51 16.58 -21.78
C ILE A 491 -4.23 15.64 -22.75
N LYS A 492 -3.70 15.46 -23.96
CA LYS A 492 -4.27 14.53 -24.95
C LYS A 492 -3.79 13.10 -24.73
N GLY A 493 -2.81 12.87 -23.86
CA GLY A 493 -2.07 11.62 -23.78
C GLY A 493 -1.35 11.29 -25.10
N THR A 494 -0.77 10.10 -25.16
CA THR A 494 -0.19 9.54 -26.38
C THR A 494 -1.13 8.47 -26.92
N ASN A 495 -1.68 8.64 -28.12
CA ASN A 495 -2.42 7.56 -28.76
C ASN A 495 -1.47 6.55 -29.40
N ILE A 496 -1.72 5.27 -29.17
CA ILE A 496 -1.08 4.17 -29.89
C ILE A 496 -2.08 3.66 -30.91
N HIS A 497 -1.69 3.63 -32.19
CA HIS A 497 -2.51 3.16 -33.31
C HIS A 497 -2.00 1.81 -33.83
N VAL A 498 -2.89 1.00 -34.41
CA VAL A 498 -2.53 -0.23 -35.14
C VAL A 498 -3.01 -0.07 -36.59
N PRO A 499 -2.20 0.53 -37.48
CA PRO A 499 -2.70 1.05 -38.76
C PRO A 499 -3.04 -0.02 -39.80
N TYR A 500 -2.33 -1.16 -39.81
CA TYR A 500 -2.41 -2.09 -40.94
C TYR A 500 -3.15 -3.39 -40.62
N HIS A 501 -2.58 -4.26 -39.79
CA HIS A 501 -3.10 -5.62 -39.57
C HIS A 501 -2.87 -6.12 -38.15
N GLY A 502 -3.71 -7.08 -37.76
CA GLY A 502 -3.58 -7.81 -36.51
C GLY A 502 -4.19 -7.10 -35.29
N CYS A 503 -4.00 -7.72 -34.12
CA CYS A 503 -4.42 -7.21 -32.84
C CYS A 503 -3.26 -7.30 -31.85
N ILE A 504 -3.18 -6.31 -30.99
CA ILE A 504 -2.29 -6.26 -29.82
C ILE A 504 -3.12 -6.06 -28.57
N VAL A 505 -2.47 -6.27 -27.42
CA VAL A 505 -3.04 -5.94 -26.11
C VAL A 505 -2.13 -4.93 -25.44
N ILE A 506 -2.66 -3.75 -25.11
CA ILE A 506 -1.92 -2.66 -24.47
C ILE A 506 -2.53 -2.45 -23.08
N ASN A 507 -1.73 -2.63 -22.02
CA ASN A 507 -2.19 -2.53 -20.62
C ASN A 507 -3.53 -3.26 -20.42
N GLU A 508 -3.60 -4.51 -20.91
CA GLU A 508 -4.77 -5.40 -20.83
C GLU A 508 -5.97 -5.04 -21.73
N SER A 509 -5.88 -3.95 -22.49
CA SER A 509 -6.92 -3.55 -23.46
C SER A 509 -6.59 -4.03 -24.87
N LYS A 510 -7.57 -4.65 -25.54
CA LYS A 510 -7.41 -5.10 -26.92
C LYS A 510 -7.45 -3.93 -27.90
N LEU A 511 -6.55 -3.95 -28.87
CA LEU A 511 -6.52 -3.01 -29.99
C LEU A 511 -6.28 -3.77 -31.28
N CYS A 512 -7.20 -3.64 -32.23
CA CYS A 512 -7.14 -4.35 -33.51
C CYS A 512 -7.14 -3.35 -34.67
N ALA A 513 -6.44 -3.70 -35.74
CA ALA A 513 -6.53 -2.97 -37.01
C ALA A 513 -7.96 -2.98 -37.55
N GLY A 514 -8.38 -1.87 -38.18
CA GLY A 514 -9.73 -1.70 -38.71
C GLY A 514 -9.73 -0.94 -40.05
N PRO A 515 -10.71 -1.20 -40.94
CA PRO A 515 -10.75 -0.69 -42.32
C PRO A 515 -10.96 0.83 -42.46
N LEU A 516 -11.18 1.55 -41.35
CA LEU A 516 -11.30 3.03 -41.30
C LEU A 516 -10.21 3.66 -40.41
N GLY A 517 -9.10 2.95 -40.20
CA GLY A 517 -8.17 3.21 -39.11
C GLY A 517 -8.74 2.57 -37.84
N GLY A 518 -8.16 1.43 -37.43
CA GLY A 518 -8.49 0.84 -36.12
C GLY A 518 -8.40 1.93 -35.05
N GLY A 519 -9.29 1.90 -34.06
CA GLY A 519 -9.28 2.91 -33.00
C GLY A 519 -7.89 3.06 -32.37
N SER A 520 -7.66 4.14 -31.63
CA SER A 520 -6.44 4.28 -30.86
C SER A 520 -6.61 3.77 -29.44
N TYR A 521 -5.51 3.33 -28.84
CA TYR A 521 -5.41 3.21 -27.39
C TYR A 521 -4.72 4.44 -26.83
N ASN A 522 -5.44 5.22 -26.00
CA ASN A 522 -4.88 6.41 -25.39
C ASN A 522 -4.13 6.04 -24.11
N VAL A 523 -2.82 6.28 -24.10
CA VAL A 523 -1.99 6.25 -22.89
C VAL A 523 -2.04 7.64 -22.28
N ARG A 524 -2.83 7.78 -21.22
CA ARG A 524 -2.90 9.04 -20.45
C ARG A 524 -1.53 9.34 -19.83
N ASP A 525 -1.20 10.62 -19.77
CA ASP A 525 0.01 11.08 -19.08
C ASP A 525 -0.05 10.67 -17.61
N SER A 526 0.97 9.94 -17.14
CA SER A 526 1.03 9.36 -15.80
C SER A 526 1.87 10.19 -14.82
N ASN A 527 2.14 11.46 -15.13
CA ASN A 527 3.01 12.37 -14.39
C ASN A 527 4.42 11.89 -14.09
N LYS A 528 4.89 10.93 -14.87
CA LYS A 528 6.29 10.51 -14.85
C LYS A 528 7.00 11.27 -15.97
N ALA A 529 8.31 11.38 -15.87
CA ALA A 529 9.12 11.96 -16.95
C ALA A 529 8.85 11.28 -18.30
N ASN A 530 8.48 10.00 -18.24
CA ASN A 530 8.12 9.20 -19.39
C ASN A 530 6.75 8.54 -19.19
N SER A 531 5.97 8.49 -20.27
CA SER A 531 4.81 7.61 -20.40
C SER A 531 5.28 6.16 -20.59
N THR A 532 4.49 5.21 -20.08
CA THR A 532 4.81 3.78 -20.15
C THR A 532 3.60 2.96 -20.55
N ALA A 533 3.81 1.93 -21.36
CA ALA A 533 2.80 0.92 -21.64
C ALA A 533 3.43 -0.47 -21.80
N THR A 534 2.72 -1.49 -21.33
CA THR A 534 3.03 -2.88 -21.63
C THR A 534 2.22 -3.31 -22.84
N ILE A 535 2.91 -3.73 -23.89
CA ILE A 535 2.32 -4.14 -25.17
C ILE A 535 2.62 -5.62 -25.38
N TYR A 536 1.58 -6.41 -25.58
CA TYR A 536 1.68 -7.79 -26.01
C TYR A 536 1.34 -7.89 -27.50
N SER A 537 2.14 -8.62 -28.27
CA SER A 537 1.94 -8.82 -29.72
C SER A 537 2.30 -10.25 -30.14
N LYS A 538 2.28 -10.55 -31.45
CA LYS A 538 2.47 -11.91 -31.99
C LYS A 538 1.45 -12.92 -31.44
N PHE A 539 0.19 -12.51 -31.38
CA PHE A 539 -0.94 -13.41 -31.09
C PHE A 539 -1.22 -14.32 -32.29
N ASN A 540 -1.61 -15.57 -32.01
CA ASN A 540 -2.13 -16.44 -33.06
C ASN A 540 -3.55 -16.00 -33.45
N GLY A 541 -3.69 -15.39 -34.62
CA GLY A 541 -4.97 -14.90 -35.14
C GLY A 541 -6.04 -15.97 -35.32
N ASP A 542 -5.64 -17.23 -35.48
CA ASP A 542 -6.55 -18.37 -35.69
C ASP A 542 -7.07 -18.96 -34.38
N ASP A 543 -6.45 -18.64 -33.24
CA ASP A 543 -6.95 -19.09 -31.94
C ASP A 543 -8.15 -18.24 -31.52
N LYS A 544 -9.35 -18.77 -31.78
CA LYS A 544 -10.63 -18.17 -31.37
C LYS A 544 -11.21 -18.80 -30.11
N ALA A 545 -10.65 -19.93 -29.66
CA ALA A 545 -11.27 -20.78 -28.64
C ALA A 545 -10.76 -20.47 -27.23
N ASN A 546 -9.49 -20.06 -27.09
CA ASN A 546 -8.89 -19.79 -25.80
C ASN A 546 -9.06 -18.31 -25.43
N SER A 547 -9.74 -18.03 -24.31
CA SER A 547 -9.92 -16.67 -23.79
C SER A 547 -8.63 -16.02 -23.29
N LYS A 548 -7.62 -16.82 -22.93
CA LYS A 548 -6.27 -16.38 -22.58
C LYS A 548 -5.20 -17.21 -23.29
N VAL A 549 -4.12 -16.57 -23.72
CA VAL A 549 -2.99 -17.19 -24.41
C VAL A 549 -1.66 -16.54 -23.98
N THR A 550 -0.54 -17.20 -24.28
CA THR A 550 0.80 -16.62 -24.12
C THR A 550 1.27 -16.09 -25.48
N PRO A 551 1.15 -14.76 -25.75
CA PRO A 551 1.62 -14.16 -26.99
C PRO A 551 3.13 -14.31 -27.16
N GLY A 552 3.61 -14.17 -28.40
CA GLY A 552 5.05 -14.33 -28.70
C GLY A 552 5.94 -13.17 -28.25
N CYS A 553 5.37 -12.02 -27.88
CA CYS A 553 6.14 -10.84 -27.49
C CYS A 553 5.49 -10.03 -26.35
N LYS A 554 6.32 -9.47 -25.47
CA LYS A 554 5.99 -8.46 -24.47
C LYS A 554 7.01 -7.32 -24.54
N LEU A 555 6.52 -6.12 -24.85
CA LEU A 555 7.30 -4.88 -24.78
C LEU A 555 6.88 -4.09 -23.54
N ASN A 556 7.86 -3.65 -22.75
CA ASN A 556 7.66 -2.63 -21.72
C ASN A 556 8.13 -1.29 -22.29
N ALA A 557 7.24 -0.65 -23.05
CA ALA A 557 7.56 0.58 -23.78
C ALA A 557 7.60 1.79 -22.83
N GLN A 558 8.56 2.67 -23.09
CA GLN A 558 8.74 3.93 -22.38
C GLN A 558 9.13 5.03 -23.37
N TRP A 559 8.47 6.19 -23.29
CA TRP A 559 8.75 7.35 -24.13
C TRP A 559 8.53 8.65 -23.35
N PRO A 560 9.19 9.77 -23.73
CA PRO A 560 8.98 11.06 -23.09
C PRO A 560 7.51 11.48 -23.08
N ARG A 561 7.08 12.07 -21.96
CA ARG A 561 5.66 12.40 -21.71
C ARG A 561 5.05 13.40 -22.71
N ASP A 562 5.88 14.22 -23.35
CA ASP A 562 5.48 15.29 -24.27
C ASP A 562 5.28 14.80 -25.71
N TRP A 563 5.44 13.50 -25.96
CA TRP A 563 5.36 12.96 -27.31
C TRP A 563 3.94 12.83 -27.84
N ALA A 564 3.86 13.02 -29.17
CA ALA A 564 2.68 12.81 -29.98
C ALA A 564 2.37 11.31 -30.16
N ASP A 565 1.33 11.02 -30.95
CA ASP A 565 0.86 9.67 -31.24
C ASP A 565 1.96 8.73 -31.79
N LEU A 566 1.89 7.46 -31.37
CA LEU A 566 2.75 6.37 -31.78
C LEU A 566 1.95 5.37 -32.63
N ASP A 567 2.64 4.67 -33.53
CA ASP A 567 2.06 3.61 -34.34
C ASP A 567 2.73 2.28 -33.99
N PHE A 568 1.94 1.22 -33.84
CA PHE A 568 2.44 -0.14 -33.67
C PHE A 568 2.34 -0.87 -35.01
N ASN A 569 3.48 -1.08 -35.66
CA ASN A 569 3.57 -1.72 -36.96
C ASN A 569 4.74 -2.71 -37.01
N ASP A 570 4.55 -3.84 -37.71
CA ASP A 570 5.57 -4.87 -37.91
C ASP A 570 6.26 -5.33 -36.60
N ASP A 571 5.46 -5.56 -35.56
CA ASP A 571 5.90 -5.90 -34.19
C ASP A 571 6.83 -4.86 -33.55
N CYS A 572 6.73 -3.60 -33.98
CA CYS A 572 7.46 -2.47 -33.43
C CYS A 572 6.52 -1.33 -33.03
N LEU A 573 6.77 -0.72 -31.89
CA LEU A 573 6.21 0.58 -31.52
C LEU A 573 7.15 1.68 -32.04
N GLU A 574 6.63 2.56 -32.88
CA GLU A 574 7.41 3.64 -33.49
C GLU A 574 6.67 4.97 -33.49
N ASP A 575 7.43 6.07 -33.48
CA ASP A 575 6.85 7.38 -33.74
C ASP A 575 6.79 7.65 -35.25
N ARG A 576 5.89 8.54 -35.67
CA ARG A 576 5.70 8.86 -37.09
C ARG A 576 6.90 9.51 -37.77
N ASN A 577 7.83 10.05 -37.00
CA ASN A 577 9.04 10.69 -37.53
C ASN A 577 10.26 9.74 -37.52
N GLY A 578 10.13 8.52 -36.98
CA GLY A 578 11.19 7.52 -36.95
C GLY A 578 12.33 7.78 -35.96
N TYR A 579 12.15 8.71 -35.01
CA TYR A 579 13.11 8.96 -33.93
C TYR A 579 13.04 7.91 -32.81
N TYR A 580 11.93 7.18 -32.73
CA TYR A 580 11.69 6.14 -31.76
C TYR A 580 11.26 4.86 -32.45
N LYS A 581 11.88 3.77 -32.02
CA LYS A 581 11.49 2.45 -32.45
C LYS A 581 11.85 1.42 -31.38
N LEU A 582 10.85 0.69 -30.92
CA LEU A 582 11.00 -0.41 -29.99
C LEU A 582 10.34 -1.66 -30.58
N CYS A 583 11.14 -2.66 -30.94
CA CYS A 583 10.68 -3.85 -31.64
C CYS A 583 10.73 -5.10 -30.77
N CYS A 584 9.89 -6.06 -31.10
CA CYS A 584 9.99 -7.41 -30.58
C CYS A 584 11.23 -8.13 -31.12
N ASP A 585 12.07 -8.60 -30.23
CA ASP A 585 13.24 -9.45 -30.51
C ASP A 585 13.31 -10.67 -29.57
N ASP A 586 14.39 -11.45 -29.66
CA ASP A 586 14.62 -12.66 -28.86
C ASP A 586 14.71 -12.40 -27.34
N THR A 587 14.85 -11.15 -26.91
CA THR A 587 14.88 -10.75 -25.49
C THR A 587 13.50 -10.32 -24.96
N THR A 588 12.54 -10.10 -25.85
CA THR A 588 11.17 -9.65 -25.53
C THR A 588 10.16 -10.79 -25.45
N VAL A 589 10.64 -12.03 -25.34
CA VAL A 589 9.79 -13.23 -25.26
C VAL A 589 8.90 -13.14 -24.03
N ASN A 590 7.60 -13.34 -24.25
CA ASN A 590 6.62 -13.29 -23.18
C ASN A 590 6.38 -14.67 -22.55
N GLN A 591 6.24 -14.70 -21.23
CA GLN A 591 5.79 -15.88 -20.48
C GLN A 591 4.44 -15.64 -19.79
N ASP A 592 3.92 -14.43 -19.82
CA ASP A 592 2.66 -14.07 -19.16
C ASP A 592 1.47 -14.65 -19.92
N LEU A 593 0.47 -15.13 -19.17
CA LEU A 593 -0.82 -15.53 -19.71
C LEU A 593 -1.74 -14.29 -19.76
N VAL A 594 -2.12 -13.85 -20.96
CA VAL A 594 -2.92 -12.62 -21.15
C VAL A 594 -4.17 -12.87 -21.98
N THR A 595 -5.12 -11.94 -21.95
CA THR A 595 -6.36 -12.02 -22.73
C THR A 595 -6.06 -12.16 -24.22
N ASN A 596 -6.69 -13.14 -24.86
CA ASN A 596 -6.58 -13.34 -26.29
C ASN A 596 -7.47 -12.32 -27.03
N PRO A 597 -6.92 -11.37 -27.80
CA PRO A 597 -7.71 -10.36 -28.48
C PRO A 597 -8.58 -10.94 -29.60
N TYR A 598 -8.34 -12.19 -30.00
CA TYR A 598 -9.07 -12.90 -31.04
C TYR A 598 -10.12 -13.88 -30.53
N ALA A 599 -10.21 -14.12 -29.22
CA ALA A 599 -11.25 -14.96 -28.65
C ALA A 599 -12.65 -14.37 -28.91
N ILE A 600 -13.60 -15.23 -29.28
CA ILE A 600 -14.99 -14.87 -29.61
C ILE A 600 -15.92 -15.17 -28.45
#